data_AF-A0A1Q6G189-F1
#
_entry.id   AF-A0A1Q6G189-F1
#
_cell.length_a   1.000
_cell.length_b   1.000
_cell.length_c   1.000
_cell.angle_alpha   90.00
_cell.angle_beta   90.00
_cell.angle_gamma   90.00
#
_symmetry.space_group_name_H-M   'P 1'
#
loop_
_entity.id
_entity.type
_entity.pdbx_description
1 polymer ?
#
loop_
_entity_poly.entity_id
_entity_poly.type
_entity_poly.pdbx_seq_one_letter_code
_entity_poly.pdbx_strand_id
1 'polypeptide(L)'
;MLFFSVGLFGQIQNSNDIPKEFLEQLEKMGVDNSPLLNGYESEYLNVVFKDSLNGFDFLRKKIGFICSGENSKFLYFDMQKKHILDKNNICNNGHLYVFNTSQKEESGGYDGAIVYWSKRIVPIEKIIRWLKSKP
;
A
#
# COMPACT_ATOMS: atom_id res chain seq x y z
N MET A 1 -2.93 -32.78 21.09
CA MET A 1 -3.90 -31.68 20.97
C MET A 1 -3.10 -30.40 20.85
N LEU A 2 -2.89 -29.89 19.64
CA LEU A 2 -2.08 -28.69 19.40
C LEU A 2 -3.01 -27.48 19.42
N PHE A 3 -2.84 -26.61 20.41
CA PHE A 3 -3.53 -25.34 20.48
C PHE A 3 -3.00 -24.43 19.35
N PHE A 4 -3.79 -24.25 18.30
CA PHE A 4 -3.59 -23.12 17.39
C PHE A 4 -3.98 -21.86 18.16
N SER A 5 -3.00 -21.02 18.52
CA SER A 5 -3.34 -19.67 18.97
C SER A 5 -3.90 -18.93 17.76
N VAL A 6 -5.21 -18.72 17.75
CA VAL A 6 -5.88 -17.82 16.81
C VAL A 6 -5.39 -16.42 17.14
N GLY A 7 -4.31 -16.01 16.48
CA GLY A 7 -3.88 -14.63 16.47
C GLY A 7 -4.93 -13.83 15.72
N LEU A 8 -5.81 -13.18 16.45
CA LEU A 8 -6.74 -12.18 15.92
C LEU A 8 -5.91 -10.95 15.52
N PHE A 9 -5.15 -11.04 14.42
CA PHE A 9 -4.26 -9.99 13.97
C PHE A 9 -4.96 -9.07 12.98
N GLY A 10 -5.81 -8.20 13.54
CA GLY A 10 -5.97 -6.85 13.02
C GLY A 10 -5.04 -5.95 13.82
N GLN A 11 -3.73 -5.95 13.52
CA GLN A 11 -2.88 -4.88 14.03
C GLN A 11 -3.31 -3.60 13.33
N ILE A 12 -4.16 -2.83 14.01
CA ILE A 12 -4.31 -1.41 13.78
C ILE A 12 -2.91 -0.83 14.03
N GLN A 13 -2.17 -0.51 12.97
CA GLN A 13 -1.03 0.39 13.13
C GLN A 13 -1.63 1.71 13.63
N ASN A 14 -1.46 1.98 14.93
CA ASN A 14 -1.79 3.26 15.52
C ASN A 14 -1.02 4.34 14.72
N SER A 15 -1.75 5.23 14.05
CA SER A 15 -1.23 6.25 13.14
C SER A 15 -0.55 7.43 13.86
N ASN A 16 0.08 7.17 15.01
CA ASN A 16 0.52 8.20 15.94
C ASN A 16 1.89 8.81 15.59
N ASP A 17 2.63 8.26 14.63
CA ASP A 17 3.98 8.73 14.29
C ASP A 17 4.14 9.12 12.81
N ILE A 18 3.11 9.66 12.14
CA ILE A 18 3.33 10.28 10.82
C ILE A 18 3.99 11.65 11.07
N PRO A 19 5.25 11.85 10.67
CA PRO A 19 5.96 13.10 10.93
C PRO A 19 5.25 14.31 10.32
N LYS A 20 5.25 15.44 11.05
CA LYS A 20 4.60 16.71 10.66
C LYS A 20 5.10 17.24 9.31
N GLU A 21 6.32 16.89 8.94
CA GLU A 21 6.97 17.14 7.64
C GLU A 21 6.16 16.61 6.44
N PHE A 22 5.30 15.61 6.60
CA PHE A 22 4.39 15.19 5.52
C PHE A 22 3.24 16.16 5.25
N LEU A 23 2.89 17.07 6.18
CA LEU A 23 1.81 18.05 5.96
C LEU A 23 2.11 18.97 4.78
N GLU A 24 3.37 19.40 4.63
CA GLU A 24 3.82 20.25 3.52
C GLU A 24 3.96 19.48 2.20
N GLN A 25 3.94 18.16 2.26
CA GLN A 25 4.12 17.27 1.11
C GLN A 25 2.82 16.61 0.64
N LEU A 26 1.70 16.76 1.38
CA LEU A 26 0.41 16.11 1.07
C LEU A 26 -0.06 16.38 -0.36
N GLU A 27 0.10 17.61 -0.84
CA GLU A 27 -0.33 17.98 -2.19
C GLU A 27 0.49 17.30 -3.29
N LYS A 28 1.68 16.77 -2.96
CA LYS A 28 2.61 16.14 -3.90
C LYS A 28 2.45 14.63 -4.02
N MET A 29 1.64 14.02 -3.15
CA MET A 29 1.30 12.58 -3.20
C MET A 29 0.01 12.35 -3.97
N GLY A 30 -0.11 11.27 -4.74
CA GLY A 30 -1.35 10.91 -5.44
C GLY A 30 -1.79 11.94 -6.48
N VAL A 31 -0.84 12.66 -7.08
CA VAL A 31 -1.09 13.71 -8.08
C VAL A 31 -1.50 13.16 -9.44
N ASP A 32 -1.26 11.87 -9.67
CA ASP A 32 -1.63 11.14 -10.88
C ASP A 32 -2.03 9.70 -10.53
N ASN A 33 -2.43 8.93 -11.55
CA ASN A 33 -2.69 7.50 -11.44
C ASN A 33 -1.58 6.63 -12.07
N SER A 34 -0.39 7.21 -12.30
CA SER A 34 0.76 6.43 -12.72
C SER A 34 1.11 5.40 -11.64
N PRO A 35 1.32 4.13 -12.00
CA PRO A 35 1.74 3.12 -11.04
C PRO A 35 3.19 3.33 -10.58
N LEU A 36 3.98 4.14 -11.30
CA LEU A 36 5.32 4.51 -10.86
C LEU A 36 5.21 5.57 -9.75
N LEU A 37 5.85 5.29 -8.62
CA LEU A 37 5.86 6.22 -7.49
C LEU A 37 6.77 7.42 -7.74
N ASN A 38 6.30 8.60 -7.35
CA ASN A 38 7.15 9.77 -7.23
C ASN A 38 7.96 9.74 -5.91
N GLY A 39 8.88 10.70 -5.74
CA GLY A 39 9.74 10.76 -4.55
C GLY A 39 8.97 10.88 -3.23
N TYR A 40 7.97 11.76 -3.18
CA TYR A 40 7.16 12.01 -1.98
C TYR A 40 6.30 10.81 -1.62
N GLU A 41 5.70 10.15 -2.62
CA GLU A 41 4.94 8.91 -2.43
C GLU A 41 5.85 7.79 -1.89
N SER A 42 7.08 7.69 -2.41
CA SER A 42 8.04 6.67 -1.99
C SER A 42 8.49 6.88 -0.53
N GLU A 43 8.83 8.12 -0.17
CA GLU A 43 9.25 8.50 1.18
C GLU A 43 8.14 8.22 2.19
N TYR A 44 6.91 8.63 1.88
CA TYR A 44 5.75 8.35 2.72
C TYR A 44 5.54 6.85 2.94
N LEU A 45 5.54 6.06 1.87
CA LEU A 45 5.31 4.62 1.96
C LEU A 45 6.44 3.90 2.72
N ASN A 46 7.69 4.34 2.59
CA ASN A 46 8.80 3.82 3.38
C ASN A 46 8.59 4.05 4.89
N VAL A 47 8.01 5.19 5.28
CA VAL A 47 7.67 5.47 6.69
C VAL A 47 6.49 4.61 7.15
N VAL A 48 5.42 4.55 6.36
CA VAL A 48 4.20 3.80 6.69
C VAL A 48 4.46 2.30 6.84
N PHE A 49 5.27 1.73 5.95
CA PHE A 49 5.54 0.30 5.91
C PHE A 49 6.87 -0.09 6.55
N LYS A 50 7.54 0.80 7.30
CA LYS A 50 8.89 0.59 7.86
C LYS A 50 9.10 -0.79 8.49
N ASP A 51 8.10 -1.29 9.22
CA ASP A 51 8.16 -2.58 9.93
C ASP A 51 7.88 -3.80 9.02
N SER A 52 7.45 -3.57 7.78
CA SER A 52 7.10 -4.60 6.78
C SER A 52 8.02 -4.61 5.55
N LEU A 53 8.97 -3.67 5.45
CA LEU A 53 9.82 -3.52 4.26
C LEU A 53 10.76 -4.70 4.03
N ASN A 54 11.37 -5.27 5.07
CA ASN A 54 12.35 -6.36 4.95
C ASN A 54 13.43 -6.10 3.89
N GLY A 55 13.96 -4.87 3.84
CA GLY A 55 14.96 -4.44 2.85
C GLY A 55 14.40 -3.95 1.51
N PHE A 56 13.08 -3.98 1.33
CA PHE A 56 12.41 -3.31 0.21
C PHE A 56 12.46 -1.79 0.37
N ASP A 57 12.58 -1.07 -0.75
CA ASP A 57 12.52 0.38 -0.83
C ASP A 57 11.56 0.76 -1.95
N PHE A 58 10.62 1.66 -1.64
CA PHE A 58 9.63 2.18 -2.58
C PHE A 58 10.20 3.12 -3.65
N LEU A 59 11.44 3.60 -3.50
CA LEU A 59 12.04 4.53 -4.45
C LEU A 59 12.00 4.00 -5.90
N ARG A 60 11.32 4.76 -6.77
CA ARG A 60 11.16 4.46 -8.22
C ARG A 60 10.51 3.10 -8.50
N LYS A 61 9.68 2.59 -7.58
CA LYS A 61 8.96 1.33 -7.76
C LYS A 61 7.63 1.54 -8.44
N LYS A 62 7.22 0.52 -9.21
CA LYS A 62 5.90 0.43 -9.80
C LYS A 62 4.98 -0.35 -8.86
N ILE A 63 4.05 0.33 -8.20
CA ILE A 63 3.19 -0.25 -7.15
C ILE A 63 1.72 -0.18 -7.54
N GLY A 64 1.01 -1.29 -7.35
CA GLY A 64 -0.45 -1.33 -7.47
C GLY A 64 -1.13 -0.95 -6.16
N PHE A 65 -2.24 -0.22 -6.23
CA PHE A 65 -3.02 0.19 -5.05
C PHE A 65 -4.42 -0.39 -5.15
N ILE A 66 -4.65 -1.53 -4.50
CA ILE A 66 -5.80 -2.37 -4.76
C ILE A 66 -6.81 -2.31 -3.61
N CYS A 67 -8.05 -1.93 -3.94
CA CYS A 67 -9.21 -2.09 -3.08
C CYS A 67 -10.30 -2.85 -3.83
N SER A 68 -10.70 -4.01 -3.31
CA SER A 68 -11.75 -4.85 -3.91
C SER A 68 -11.57 -5.17 -5.41
N GLY A 69 -10.32 -5.26 -5.87
CA GLY A 69 -9.96 -5.53 -7.27
C GLY A 69 -9.82 -4.30 -8.16
N GLU A 70 -10.13 -3.11 -7.65
CA GLU A 70 -9.88 -1.85 -8.33
C GLU A 70 -8.48 -1.33 -7.97
N ASN A 71 -7.67 -1.04 -8.99
CA ASN A 71 -6.37 -0.39 -8.84
C ASN A 71 -6.53 1.13 -8.95
N SER A 72 -6.29 1.87 -7.86
CA SER A 72 -6.36 3.33 -7.82
C SER A 72 -5.37 3.93 -6.81
N LYS A 73 -4.30 4.52 -7.34
CA LYS A 73 -3.32 5.28 -6.55
C LYS A 73 -3.97 6.52 -5.93
N PHE A 74 -4.76 7.26 -6.72
CA PHE A 74 -5.44 8.46 -6.26
C PHE A 74 -6.32 8.20 -5.03
N LEU A 75 -7.19 7.18 -5.08
CA LEU A 75 -8.09 6.87 -3.95
C LEU A 75 -7.34 6.47 -2.69
N TYR A 76 -6.23 5.74 -2.82
CA TYR A 76 -5.38 5.40 -1.70
C TYR A 76 -4.83 6.66 -1.03
N PHE A 77 -4.15 7.53 -1.79
CA PHE A 77 -3.53 8.72 -1.23
C PHE A 77 -4.56 9.76 -0.76
N ASP A 78 -5.72 9.90 -1.40
CA ASP A 78 -6.81 10.77 -0.92
C ASP A 78 -7.30 10.35 0.47
N MET A 79 -7.49 9.05 0.70
CA MET A 79 -7.82 8.52 2.03
C MET A 79 -6.72 8.83 3.05
N GLN A 80 -5.46 8.59 2.69
CA GLN A 80 -4.31 8.86 3.58
C GLN A 80 -4.26 10.34 3.98
N LYS A 81 -4.41 11.25 3.01
CA LYS A 81 -4.45 12.71 3.24
C LYS A 81 -5.58 13.10 4.19
N LYS A 82 -6.80 12.61 3.95
CA LYS A 82 -7.97 12.90 4.80
C LYS A 82 -7.75 12.47 6.24
N HIS A 83 -7.13 11.32 6.46
CA HIS A 83 -6.79 10.84 7.80
C HIS A 83 -5.66 11.62 8.48
N ILE A 84 -4.67 12.07 7.71
CA ILE A 84 -3.60 12.93 8.24
C ILE A 84 -4.17 14.29 8.68
N LEU A 85 -5.07 14.87 7.88
CA LEU A 85 -5.69 16.17 8.18
C LEU A 85 -6.73 16.09 9.32
N ASP A 86 -7.49 15.00 9.38
CA ASP A 86 -8.46 14.75 10.44
C ASP A 86 -8.47 13.27 10.81
N LYS A 87 -7.97 12.99 12.01
CA LYS A 87 -7.81 11.63 12.56
C LYS A 87 -9.15 10.91 12.79
N ASN A 88 -10.29 11.60 12.73
CA ASN A 88 -11.61 10.98 12.77
C ASN A 88 -11.95 10.23 11.47
N ASN A 89 -11.29 10.54 10.36
CA ASN A 89 -11.46 9.78 9.12
C ASN A 89 -10.81 8.41 9.27
N ILE A 90 -11.54 7.34 8.98
CA ILE A 90 -11.00 5.99 9.08
C ILE A 90 -9.97 5.78 7.96
N CYS A 91 -8.82 5.22 8.31
CA CYS A 91 -7.76 4.89 7.36
C CYS A 91 -7.23 3.48 7.60
N ASN A 92 -6.84 2.83 6.52
CA ASN A 92 -6.17 1.55 6.53
C ASN A 92 -4.95 1.64 5.61
N ASN A 93 -3.74 1.46 6.16
CA ASN A 93 -2.51 1.47 5.37
C ASN A 93 -2.47 0.35 4.32
N GLY A 94 -3.15 -0.76 4.59
CA GLY A 94 -3.17 -1.95 3.75
C GLY A 94 -2.04 -2.91 4.06
N HIS A 95 -1.97 -3.96 3.26
CA HIS A 95 -0.92 -4.96 3.30
C HIS A 95 0.00 -4.81 2.08
N LEU A 96 1.30 -4.70 2.32
CA LEU A 96 2.31 -4.67 1.27
C LEU A 96 2.65 -6.09 0.80
N TYR A 97 2.58 -6.29 -0.51
CA TYR A 97 3.03 -7.48 -1.21
C TYR A 97 4.22 -7.09 -2.09
N VAL A 98 5.41 -7.58 -1.75
CA VAL A 98 6.61 -7.40 -2.57
C VAL A 98 6.71 -8.56 -3.55
N PHE A 99 6.91 -8.26 -4.84
CA PHE A 99 6.96 -9.28 -5.88
C PHE A 99 8.39 -9.73 -6.14
N ASN A 100 8.55 -11.04 -6.36
CA ASN A 100 9.78 -11.59 -6.93
C ASN A 100 9.85 -11.33 -8.44
N THR A 101 10.96 -11.71 -9.08
CA THR A 101 11.20 -11.48 -10.52
C THR A 101 10.08 -12.04 -11.41
N SER A 102 9.62 -13.27 -11.14
CA SER A 102 8.57 -13.92 -11.93
C SER A 102 7.22 -13.21 -11.78
N GLN A 103 6.85 -12.87 -10.54
CA GLN A 103 5.61 -12.13 -10.24
C GLN A 103 5.62 -10.71 -10.82
N LYS A 104 6.79 -10.05 -10.84
CA LYS A 104 6.98 -8.75 -11.48
C LYS A 104 6.77 -8.84 -12.98
N GLU A 105 7.35 -9.83 -13.64
CA GLU A 105 7.13 -10.06 -15.07
C GLU A 105 5.66 -10.35 -15.35
N GLU A 106 5.05 -11.27 -14.60
CA GLU A 106 3.67 -11.69 -14.82
C GLU A 106 2.66 -10.54 -14.61
N SER A 107 2.91 -9.65 -13.66
CA SER A 107 2.06 -8.50 -13.35
C SER A 107 2.19 -7.33 -14.33
N GLY A 108 3.06 -7.42 -15.35
CA GLY A 108 3.32 -6.30 -16.28
C GLY A 108 4.32 -5.28 -15.71
N GLY A 109 5.28 -5.77 -14.93
CA GLY A 109 6.43 -5.01 -14.43
C GLY A 109 6.22 -4.34 -13.07
N TYR A 110 5.17 -4.68 -12.31
CA TYR A 110 4.98 -4.13 -10.97
C TYR A 110 6.01 -4.72 -9.99
N ASP A 111 6.59 -3.89 -9.14
CA ASP A 111 7.49 -4.32 -8.07
C ASP A 111 6.72 -4.85 -6.84
N GLY A 112 5.43 -4.52 -6.74
CA GLY A 112 4.57 -4.96 -5.66
C GLY A 112 3.17 -4.36 -5.72
N ALA A 113 2.39 -4.63 -4.70
CA ALA A 113 1.06 -4.05 -4.52
C ALA A 113 0.76 -3.78 -3.05
N ILE A 114 -0.05 -2.76 -2.80
CA ILE A 114 -0.67 -2.47 -1.51
C ILE A 114 -2.15 -2.82 -1.64
N VAL A 115 -2.60 -3.79 -0.85
CA VAL A 115 -4.02 -4.15 -0.78
C VAL A 115 -4.61 -3.52 0.47
N TYR A 116 -5.54 -2.59 0.30
CA TYR A 116 -6.15 -1.81 1.37
C TYR A 116 -7.67 -2.07 1.44
N TRP A 117 -8.28 -1.78 2.59
CA TRP A 117 -9.69 -2.10 2.91
C TRP A 117 -10.09 -3.58 2.75
N SER A 118 -9.12 -4.50 2.76
CA SER A 118 -9.40 -5.94 2.73
C SER A 118 -9.48 -6.51 4.13
N LYS A 119 -10.55 -7.26 4.42
CA LYS A 119 -10.71 -8.02 5.67
C LYS A 119 -9.93 -9.33 5.71
N ARG A 120 -9.33 -9.73 4.58
CA ARG A 120 -8.62 -11.02 4.41
C ARG A 120 -7.33 -10.81 3.63
N ILE A 121 -6.32 -11.62 3.92
CA ILE A 121 -5.13 -11.72 3.08
C ILE A 121 -5.59 -12.20 1.70
N VAL A 122 -5.22 -11.45 0.67
CA VAL A 122 -5.51 -11.81 -0.71
C VAL A 122 -4.35 -12.66 -1.24
N PRO A 123 -4.62 -13.81 -1.89
CA PRO A 123 -3.59 -14.59 -2.58
C PRO A 123 -2.89 -13.77 -3.68
N ILE A 124 -1.57 -13.94 -3.81
CA ILE A 124 -0.75 -13.16 -4.75
C ILE A 124 -1.21 -13.36 -6.20
N GLU A 125 -1.65 -14.56 -6.57
CA GLU A 125 -2.12 -14.88 -7.92
C GLU A 125 -3.40 -14.10 -8.27
N LYS A 126 -4.21 -13.75 -7.26
CA LYS A 126 -5.39 -12.89 -7.45
C LYS A 126 -4.98 -11.43 -7.63
N ILE A 127 -3.99 -10.97 -6.87
CA ILE A 127 -3.42 -9.62 -6.98
C ILE A 127 -2.83 -9.41 -8.37
N ILE A 128 -1.99 -10.33 -8.85
CA ILE A 128 -1.38 -10.28 -10.17
C ILE A 128 -2.44 -10.21 -11.28
N ARG A 129 -3.51 -11.02 -11.18
CA ARG A 129 -4.63 -10.97 -12.14
C ARG A 129 -5.29 -9.59 -12.20
N TRP A 130 -5.52 -8.93 -11.06
CA TRP A 130 -6.08 -7.58 -11.04
C TRP A 130 -5.17 -6.52 -11.67
N LEU A 131 -3.85 -6.68 -11.51
CA LEU A 131 -2.88 -5.77 -12.13
C LEU A 131 -2.79 -5.95 -13.65
N LYS A 132 -2.99 -7.19 -14.13
CA LYS A 132 -3.02 -7.52 -15.57
C LYS A 132 -4.31 -7.09 -16.25
N SER A 133 -5.43 -7.07 -15.53
CA SER A 133 -6.77 -6.91 -16.12
C SER A 133 -7.13 -5.49 -16.57
N LYS A 134 -6.16 -4.61 -16.82
CA LYS A 134 -6.39 -3.29 -17.44
C LYS A 134 -5.42 -3.06 -18.60
N PRO A 135 -5.91 -2.96 -19.85
CA PRO A 135 -5.24 -2.20 -20.91
C PRO A 135 -5.28 -0.69 -20.63
#